data_AF-A0A6C0J6X1-F1
#
_entry.id   AF-A0A6C0J6X1-F1
#
_cell.length_a   1.000
_cell.length_b   1.000
_cell.length_c   1.000
_cell.angle_alpha   90.00
_cell.angle_beta   90.00
_cell.angle_gamma   90.00
#
_symmetry.space_group_name_H-M   'P 1'
#
loop_
_entity.id
_entity.type
_entity.pdbx_description
1 polymer ?
#
loop_
_entity_poly.entity_id
_entity_poly.type
_entity_poly.pdbx_seq_one_letter_code
_entity_poly.pdbx_strand_id
1 'polypeptide(L)'
;MSNIQVKKILWDQDKLNSRLEINLKGPDIDNVIVNTLRRITLTSIPIYAFTEINITYNTSIFNNNYLKLRIKNLPVLGIKSKEAIFVPNDEETENNKMDIDTNDELDLNIDNDNKINISSINQLTMYLEYENTTDEIVNVGTDNCKFYLKEKQIDTPYLVNIPIVKLQPKQKIKLSTVTELGTEESSAIFSPVSIFTFKQNSTNDYDLILESKGQLDELNILDFATKNIQNSFDNICSKIPESNNLKGKIVLENIDQILGCILAQGLQKENDIVFAGYNKPHPLDDKIVLHYELSKNDIKTLIHKVLNDYKMVFNNLNDKIQLI
;
A
#
# COMPACT_ATOMS: atom_id res chain seq x y z
N MET A 1 25.25 -17.51 3.04
CA MET A 1 24.64 -16.60 2.03
C MET A 1 23.45 -17.31 1.43
N SER A 2 22.26 -16.71 1.47
CA SER A 2 21.02 -17.37 1.06
C SER A 2 21.05 -17.67 -0.45
N ASN A 3 20.83 -18.93 -0.81
CA ASN A 3 20.96 -19.46 -2.19
C ASN A 3 19.66 -19.24 -2.99
N ILE A 4 19.08 -18.05 -2.86
CA ILE A 4 17.89 -17.64 -3.62
C ILE A 4 18.28 -17.42 -5.08
N GLN A 5 17.47 -17.90 -6.01
CA GLN A 5 17.62 -17.71 -7.44
C GLN A 5 16.36 -17.00 -7.92
N VAL A 6 16.55 -15.90 -8.66
CA VAL A 6 15.47 -15.14 -9.28
C VAL A 6 15.73 -15.17 -10.78
N LYS A 7 14.73 -15.58 -11.55
CA LYS A 7 14.80 -15.60 -13.01
C LYS A 7 13.58 -14.91 -13.59
N LYS A 8 13.80 -13.88 -14.38
CA LYS A 8 12.76 -13.27 -15.21
C LYS A 8 12.22 -14.27 -16.24
N ILE A 9 10.91 -14.47 -16.23
CA ILE A 9 10.18 -15.30 -17.20
C ILE A 9 9.66 -14.42 -18.32
N LEU A 10 8.95 -13.36 -17.96
CA LEU A 10 8.28 -12.45 -18.88
C LEU A 10 8.33 -11.03 -18.32
N TRP A 11 8.45 -10.05 -19.21
CA TRP A 11 8.01 -8.69 -18.93
C TRP A 11 7.40 -8.10 -20.18
N ASP A 12 6.20 -7.57 -20.03
CA ASP A 12 5.43 -6.94 -21.09
C ASP A 12 4.69 -5.70 -20.55
N GLN A 13 4.46 -4.75 -21.43
CA GLN A 13 3.79 -3.50 -21.11
C GLN A 13 2.79 -3.19 -22.22
N ASP A 14 1.54 -2.93 -21.84
CA ASP A 14 0.50 -2.43 -22.75
C ASP A 14 -0.13 -1.16 -22.18
N LYS A 15 0.15 -0.04 -22.84
CA LYS A 15 -0.33 1.31 -22.49
C LYS A 15 -0.05 1.67 -21.04
N LEU A 16 -1.02 1.41 -20.16
CA LEU A 16 -1.05 1.81 -18.77
C LEU A 16 -0.55 0.69 -17.86
N ASN A 17 -0.79 -0.57 -18.21
CA ASN A 17 -0.43 -1.70 -17.37
C ASN A 17 0.89 -2.31 -17.84
N SER A 18 1.64 -2.85 -16.90
CA SER A 18 2.78 -3.71 -17.16
C SER A 18 2.62 -4.99 -16.36
N ARG A 19 3.27 -6.06 -16.83
CA ARG A 19 3.24 -7.38 -16.21
C ARG A 19 4.66 -7.91 -16.11
N LEU A 20 5.01 -8.38 -14.93
CA LEU A 20 6.26 -9.04 -14.61
C LEU A 20 5.96 -10.46 -14.14
N GLU A 21 6.64 -11.44 -14.75
CA GLU A 21 6.66 -12.81 -14.28
C GLU A 21 8.08 -13.22 -13.91
N ILE A 22 8.26 -13.75 -12.70
CA ILE A 22 9.56 -14.21 -12.19
C ILE A 22 9.42 -15.59 -11.55
N ASN A 23 10.43 -16.44 -11.77
CA ASN A 23 10.61 -17.66 -10.99
C ASN A 23 11.49 -17.36 -9.78
N LEU A 24 11.02 -17.75 -8.60
CA LEU A 24 11.75 -17.72 -7.33
C LEU A 24 12.06 -19.13 -6.89
N LYS A 25 13.34 -19.40 -6.62
CA LYS A 25 13.78 -20.73 -6.17
C LYS A 25 14.85 -20.62 -5.10
N GLY A 26 14.78 -21.45 -4.06
CA GLY A 26 15.85 -21.50 -3.06
C GLY A 26 15.39 -22.09 -1.72
N PRO A 27 16.32 -22.57 -0.88
CA PRO A 27 15.98 -23.23 0.38
C PRO A 27 15.21 -22.32 1.36
N ASP A 28 15.41 -21.01 1.25
CA ASP A 28 14.79 -19.99 2.11
C ASP A 28 13.50 -19.40 1.51
N ILE A 29 13.04 -19.93 0.36
CA ILE A 29 11.77 -19.53 -0.26
C ILE A 29 10.72 -20.57 0.07
N ASP A 30 9.71 -20.18 0.83
CA ASP A 30 8.53 -20.99 1.09
C ASP A 30 7.23 -20.23 0.77
N ASN A 31 6.10 -20.91 0.92
CA ASN A 31 4.79 -20.33 0.64
C ASN A 31 4.47 -19.12 1.52
N VAL A 32 5.04 -19.02 2.72
CA VAL A 32 4.81 -17.91 3.64
C VAL A 32 5.59 -16.68 3.18
N ILE A 33 6.84 -16.82 2.74
CA ILE A 33 7.60 -15.73 2.11
C ILE A 33 6.86 -15.17 0.90
N VAL A 34 6.47 -16.03 -0.04
CA VAL A 34 5.82 -15.61 -1.29
C VAL A 34 4.44 -15.00 -1.04
N ASN A 35 3.64 -15.60 -0.16
CA ASN A 35 2.33 -15.06 0.18
C ASN A 35 2.41 -13.77 1.01
N THR A 36 3.45 -13.59 1.82
CA THR A 36 3.70 -12.33 2.55
C THR A 36 3.94 -11.20 1.58
N LEU A 37 4.87 -11.41 0.63
CA LEU A 37 5.18 -10.43 -0.41
C LEU A 37 3.93 -10.06 -1.21
N ARG A 38 3.13 -11.06 -1.61
CA ARG A 38 1.84 -10.85 -2.28
C ARG A 38 0.89 -10.01 -1.44
N ARG A 39 0.68 -10.36 -0.17
CA ARG A 39 -0.31 -9.67 0.67
C ARG A 39 0.09 -8.23 0.93
N ILE A 40 1.35 -7.97 1.29
CA ILE A 40 1.83 -6.61 1.54
C ILE A 40 1.74 -5.75 0.28
N THR A 41 2.02 -6.33 -0.88
CA THR A 41 1.85 -5.62 -2.16
C THR A 41 0.40 -5.22 -2.42
N LEU A 42 -0.56 -6.06 -2.01
CA LEU A 42 -1.99 -5.81 -2.17
C LEU A 42 -2.61 -4.95 -1.06
N THR A 43 -1.86 -4.58 0.00
CA THR A 43 -2.46 -3.88 1.15
C THR A 43 -1.79 -2.56 1.44
N SER A 44 -0.46 -2.52 1.44
CA SER A 44 0.30 -1.49 2.17
C SER A 44 1.19 -0.63 1.28
N ILE A 45 1.07 -0.73 -0.05
CA ILE A 45 1.85 0.09 -0.98
C ILE A 45 1.16 1.45 -1.15
N PRO A 46 1.85 2.57 -0.81
CA PRO A 46 1.28 3.89 -0.97
C PRO A 46 1.21 4.30 -2.43
N ILE A 47 0.01 4.62 -2.90
CA ILE A 47 -0.22 5.22 -4.21
C ILE A 47 -1.20 6.39 -4.12
N TYR A 48 -1.19 7.23 -5.13
CA TYR A 48 -2.14 8.34 -5.27
C TYR A 48 -3.45 7.87 -5.90
N ALA A 49 -4.58 8.36 -5.40
CA ALA A 49 -5.90 8.20 -6.01
C ALA A 49 -6.67 9.52 -5.97
N PHE A 50 -7.63 9.72 -6.89
CA PHE A 50 -8.55 10.86 -6.85
C PHE A 50 -9.59 10.64 -5.74
N THR A 51 -9.61 11.49 -4.72
CA THR A 51 -10.47 11.32 -3.54
C THR A 51 -11.49 12.46 -3.42
N GLU A 52 -11.02 13.69 -3.50
CA GLU A 52 -11.82 14.90 -3.46
C GLU A 52 -12.34 15.24 -4.86
N ILE A 53 -13.63 15.04 -5.11
CA ILE A 53 -14.24 15.30 -6.41
C ILE A 53 -15.35 16.33 -6.25
N ASN A 54 -15.12 17.53 -6.80
CA ASN A 54 -16.07 18.63 -6.81
C ASN A 54 -16.68 18.75 -8.22
N ILE A 55 -18.00 18.57 -8.30
CA ILE A 55 -18.76 18.77 -9.55
C ILE A 55 -19.52 20.08 -9.40
N THR A 56 -19.06 21.12 -10.10
CA THR A 56 -19.66 22.46 -10.07
C THR A 56 -21.01 22.47 -10.80
N TYR A 57 -21.06 21.87 -11.99
CA TYR A 57 -22.31 21.65 -12.71
C TYR A 57 -22.22 20.40 -13.59
N ASN A 58 -23.34 19.71 -13.75
CA ASN A 58 -23.47 18.54 -14.59
C ASN A 58 -24.90 18.47 -15.13
N THR A 59 -25.07 18.65 -16.44
CA THR A 59 -26.36 18.50 -17.13
C THR A 59 -26.42 17.21 -17.95
N SER A 60 -25.46 16.31 -17.78
CA SER A 60 -25.46 14.99 -18.41
C SER A 60 -26.57 14.11 -17.84
N ILE A 61 -26.83 12.98 -18.51
CA ILE A 61 -27.77 11.96 -18.02
C ILE A 61 -27.26 11.22 -16.77
N PHE A 62 -25.95 11.31 -16.46
CA PHE A 62 -25.34 10.55 -15.38
C PHE A 62 -25.42 11.31 -14.07
N ASN A 63 -25.85 10.62 -13.01
CA ASN A 63 -25.88 11.19 -11.67
C ASN A 63 -24.46 11.50 -11.15
N ASN A 64 -24.33 12.56 -10.35
CA ASN A 64 -23.05 13.00 -9.78
C ASN A 64 -22.34 11.91 -8.97
N ASN A 65 -23.05 11.08 -8.20
CA ASN A 65 -22.44 10.00 -7.42
C ASN A 65 -21.84 8.92 -8.32
N TYR A 66 -22.51 8.62 -9.44
CA TYR A 66 -21.98 7.70 -10.45
C TYR A 66 -20.70 8.24 -11.09
N LEU A 67 -20.69 9.53 -11.45
CA LEU A 67 -19.50 10.19 -11.98
C LEU A 67 -18.35 10.23 -10.97
N LYS A 68 -18.65 10.55 -9.70
CA LYS A 68 -17.67 10.51 -8.62
C LYS A 68 -17.05 9.11 -8.50
N LEU A 69 -17.87 8.06 -8.44
CA LEU A 69 -17.36 6.69 -8.37
C LEU A 69 -16.48 6.33 -9.57
N ARG A 70 -16.88 6.73 -10.78
CA ARG A 70 -16.09 6.50 -12.00
C ARG A 70 -14.74 7.22 -11.94
N ILE A 71 -14.70 8.47 -11.51
CA ILE A 71 -13.48 9.28 -11.39
C ILE A 71 -12.56 8.72 -10.29
N LYS A 72 -13.11 8.26 -9.15
CA LYS A 72 -12.34 7.62 -8.08
C LYS A 72 -11.58 6.37 -8.53
N ASN A 73 -12.11 5.65 -9.52
CA ASN A 73 -11.49 4.45 -10.08
C ASN A 73 -10.60 4.74 -11.31
N LEU A 74 -10.42 6.01 -11.67
CA LEU A 74 -9.54 6.39 -12.76
C LEU A 74 -8.09 6.27 -12.27
N PRO A 75 -7.21 5.55 -12.99
CA PRO A 75 -5.82 5.36 -12.56
C PRO A 75 -5.11 6.71 -12.52
N VAL A 76 -4.48 7.05 -11.41
CA VAL A 76 -3.71 8.30 -11.31
C VAL A 76 -2.34 8.12 -11.97
N LEU A 77 -2.11 8.86 -13.05
CA LEU A 77 -0.83 8.98 -13.74
C LEU A 77 -0.25 10.38 -13.59
N GLY A 78 1.07 10.52 -13.76
CA GLY A 78 1.77 11.82 -13.72
C GLY A 78 2.27 12.23 -12.33
N ILE A 79 1.90 11.49 -11.29
CA ILE A 79 2.48 11.55 -9.95
C ILE A 79 2.69 10.12 -9.44
N LYS A 80 3.74 9.91 -8.64
CA LYS A 80 4.05 8.62 -8.02
C LYS A 80 4.54 8.80 -6.60
N SER A 81 4.28 7.82 -5.76
CA SER A 81 4.87 7.79 -4.42
C SER A 81 6.39 7.66 -4.52
N LYS A 82 7.09 8.34 -3.62
CA LYS A 82 8.55 8.28 -3.48
C LYS A 82 9.00 7.48 -2.27
N GLU A 83 8.09 7.30 -1.32
CA GLU A 83 8.36 6.65 -0.04
C GLU A 83 7.49 5.40 0.07
N ALA A 84 8.08 4.32 0.58
CA ALA A 84 7.38 3.05 0.74
C ALA A 84 6.43 3.06 1.93
N ILE A 85 6.79 3.80 2.99
CA ILE A 85 6.04 3.85 4.23
C ILE A 85 4.97 4.92 4.11
N PHE A 86 3.71 4.52 4.26
CA PHE A 86 2.60 5.43 4.38
C PHE A 86 2.47 5.91 5.84
N VAL A 87 2.39 7.22 6.01
CA VAL A 87 2.01 7.85 7.28
C VAL A 87 0.74 8.64 6.99
N PRO A 88 -0.41 8.26 7.56
CA PRO A 88 -1.63 9.03 7.42
C PRO A 88 -1.41 10.47 7.88
N ASN A 89 -2.07 11.42 7.22
CA ASN A 89 -2.20 12.75 7.80
C ASN A 89 -3.11 12.62 9.01
N ASP A 90 -2.56 12.78 10.21
CA ASP A 90 -3.39 13.03 11.40
C ASP A 90 -4.04 14.41 11.22
N GLU A 91 -5.18 14.46 10.54
CA GLU A 91 -6.17 15.48 10.87
C GLU A 91 -6.60 15.18 12.31
N GLU A 92 -6.11 15.99 13.25
CA GLU A 92 -6.57 16.11 14.63
C GLU A 92 -7.49 14.96 15.08
N THR A 93 -6.89 13.82 15.46
CA THR A 93 -7.60 12.84 16.27
C THR A 93 -8.29 13.56 17.40
N GLU A 94 -9.62 13.50 17.37
CA GLU A 94 -10.62 13.91 18.35
C GLU A 94 -10.13 13.84 19.81
N ASN A 95 -9.30 14.79 20.23
CA ASN A 95 -8.87 14.98 21.62
C ASN A 95 -9.20 16.38 22.16
N ASN A 96 -10.01 17.16 21.44
CA ASN A 96 -10.84 18.19 22.07
C ASN A 96 -12.17 17.57 22.49
N LYS A 97 -12.12 16.66 23.48
CA LYS A 97 -13.19 16.68 24.48
C LYS A 97 -13.10 18.07 25.10
N MET A 98 -14.05 18.93 24.73
CA MET A 98 -14.31 20.18 25.44
C MET A 98 -14.70 19.84 26.88
N ASP A 99 -13.70 19.65 27.74
CA ASP A 99 -13.80 20.13 29.10
C ASP A 99 -13.31 21.58 29.04
N ILE A 100 -14.28 22.49 28.99
CA ILE A 100 -14.07 23.91 29.23
C ILE A 100 -13.63 23.99 30.70
N ASP A 101 -12.34 24.12 30.93
CA ASP A 101 -11.87 24.74 32.15
C ASP A 101 -10.85 25.83 31.85
N THR A 102 -11.08 26.95 32.50
CA THR A 102 -10.55 28.28 32.19
C THR A 102 -9.07 28.44 32.57
N ASN A 103 -8.40 29.31 31.81
CA ASN A 103 -7.16 30.04 32.14
C ASN A 103 -5.85 29.22 32.11
N ASP A 104 -5.00 29.46 31.10
CA ASP A 104 -3.84 30.37 31.20
C ASP A 104 -2.85 30.18 30.02
N GLU A 105 -2.33 31.33 29.57
CA GLU A 105 -1.15 31.63 28.72
C GLU A 105 -0.51 30.52 27.85
N LEU A 106 -0.67 30.68 26.53
CA LEU A 106 0.03 29.91 25.49
C LEU A 106 1.48 30.40 25.31
N ASP A 107 2.43 29.69 25.91
CA ASP A 107 3.83 29.72 25.53
C ASP A 107 4.08 28.83 24.29
N LEU A 108 4.37 29.44 23.15
CA LEU A 108 4.74 28.74 21.91
C LEU A 108 6.22 28.34 21.94
N ASN A 109 6.53 27.21 22.56
CA ASN A 109 7.78 26.51 22.31
C ASN A 109 7.67 25.72 20.99
N ILE A 110 8.32 26.23 19.95
CA ILE A 110 8.47 25.56 18.66
C ILE A 110 9.63 24.57 18.79
N ASP A 111 9.32 23.30 19.06
CA ASP A 111 10.30 22.22 18.93
C ASP A 111 10.52 21.88 17.44
N ASN A 112 11.80 21.81 17.08
CA ASN A 112 12.32 21.83 15.70
C ASN A 112 12.34 20.46 14.99
N ASP A 113 11.46 19.52 15.34
CA ASP A 113 11.42 18.17 14.74
C ASP A 113 10.19 17.88 13.87
N ASN A 114 9.50 18.92 13.40
CA ASN A 114 8.44 18.76 12.41
C ASN A 114 9.02 18.45 11.03
N LYS A 115 9.04 17.16 10.67
CA LYS A 115 9.08 16.72 9.27
C LYS A 115 7.94 17.43 8.52
N ILE A 116 8.31 18.45 7.75
CA ILE A 116 7.40 19.22 6.90
C ILE A 116 6.60 18.24 6.02
N ASN A 117 5.28 18.33 6.10
CA ASN A 117 4.34 17.46 5.43
C ASN A 117 4.45 17.61 3.89
N ILE A 118 4.93 16.56 3.22
CA ILE A 118 5.16 16.54 1.76
C ILE A 118 3.85 16.28 0.98
N SER A 119 2.78 15.79 1.65
CA SER A 119 1.54 15.36 0.99
C SER A 119 0.72 16.53 0.42
N SER A 120 0.64 17.65 1.13
CA SER A 120 0.00 18.89 0.66
C SER A 120 0.84 19.63 -0.40
N ILE A 121 2.13 19.31 -0.53
CA ILE A 121 3.05 19.91 -1.52
C ILE A 121 3.09 19.11 -2.83
N ASN A 122 2.70 17.82 -2.83
CA ASN A 122 2.75 16.92 -3.98
C ASN A 122 1.36 16.37 -4.32
N GLN A 123 0.53 17.20 -4.95
CA GLN A 123 -0.79 16.80 -5.44
C GLN A 123 -0.89 16.99 -6.95
N LEU A 124 -1.63 16.08 -7.59
CA LEU A 124 -2.09 16.22 -8.97
C LEU A 124 -3.56 16.67 -8.95
N THR A 125 -3.85 17.76 -9.62
CA THR A 125 -5.21 18.28 -9.81
C THR A 125 -5.64 18.04 -11.25
N MET A 126 -6.81 17.43 -11.42
CA MET A 126 -7.48 17.28 -12.71
C MET A 126 -8.68 18.23 -12.77
N TYR A 127 -8.81 18.98 -13.86
CA TYR A 127 -9.92 19.88 -14.13
C TYR A 127 -10.57 19.56 -15.47
N LEU A 128 -11.90 19.44 -15.49
CA LEU A 128 -12.67 19.22 -16.71
C LEU A 128 -13.76 20.28 -16.81
N GLU A 129 -13.79 21.00 -17.93
CA GLU A 129 -14.90 21.89 -18.29
C GLU A 129 -15.19 21.69 -19.77
N TYR A 130 -16.39 21.20 -20.07
CA TYR A 130 -16.77 20.84 -21.44
C TYR A 130 -18.26 21.10 -21.68
N GLU A 131 -18.58 21.67 -22.84
CA GLU A 131 -19.92 21.85 -23.36
C GLU A 131 -20.02 21.21 -24.74
N ASN A 132 -21.02 20.34 -24.94
CA ASN A 132 -21.26 19.76 -26.26
C ASN A 132 -22.01 20.77 -27.15
N THR A 133 -21.30 21.40 -28.06
CA THR A 133 -21.84 22.34 -29.05
C THR A 133 -22.25 21.68 -30.37
N THR A 134 -22.09 20.36 -30.49
CA THR A 134 -22.44 19.61 -31.70
C THR A 134 -23.85 19.03 -31.60
N ASP A 135 -24.41 18.62 -32.74
CA ASP A 135 -25.71 17.94 -32.80
C ASP A 135 -25.61 16.42 -32.54
N GLU A 136 -24.40 15.91 -32.30
CA GLU A 136 -24.13 14.49 -32.01
C GLU A 136 -23.80 14.24 -30.53
N ILE A 137 -23.83 12.98 -30.11
CA ILE A 137 -23.37 12.59 -28.77
C ILE A 137 -21.84 12.56 -28.75
N VAL A 138 -21.23 13.32 -27.85
CA VAL A 138 -19.77 13.38 -27.69
C VAL A 138 -19.32 12.57 -26.47
N ASN A 139 -18.23 11.82 -26.63
CA ASN A 139 -17.51 11.18 -25.52
C ASN A 139 -16.45 12.13 -24.98
N VAL A 140 -16.63 12.59 -23.75
CA VAL A 140 -15.65 13.43 -23.04
C VAL A 140 -14.77 12.51 -22.18
N GLY A 141 -13.46 12.67 -22.30
CA GLY A 141 -12.47 11.84 -21.59
C GLY A 141 -11.28 12.64 -21.07
N THR A 142 -10.24 11.94 -20.63
CA THR A 142 -9.01 12.53 -20.07
C THR A 142 -8.31 13.51 -20.99
N ASP A 143 -8.44 13.36 -22.31
CA ASP A 143 -7.86 14.30 -23.28
C ASP A 143 -8.54 15.67 -23.25
N ASN A 144 -9.75 15.76 -22.69
CA ASN A 144 -10.48 17.01 -22.51
C ASN A 144 -10.20 17.66 -21.15
N CYS A 145 -9.38 17.03 -20.30
CA CYS A 145 -9.01 17.55 -19.00
C CYS A 145 -7.74 18.41 -19.07
N LYS A 146 -7.61 19.32 -18.10
CA LYS A 146 -6.36 20.01 -17.77
C LYS A 146 -5.78 19.41 -16.50
N PHE A 147 -4.47 19.24 -16.46
CA PHE A 147 -3.76 18.65 -15.33
C PHE A 147 -2.77 19.65 -14.75
N TYR A 148 -2.69 19.71 -13.42
CA TYR A 148 -1.78 20.56 -12.69
C TYR A 148 -1.03 19.73 -11.65
N LEU A 149 0.29 19.73 -11.72
CA LEU A 149 1.16 19.10 -10.74
C LEU A 149 1.92 20.19 -10.00
N LYS A 150 1.73 20.29 -8.68
CA LYS A 150 2.32 21.38 -7.87
C LYS A 150 2.01 22.77 -8.45
N GLU A 151 0.73 22.98 -8.77
CA GLU A 151 0.20 24.23 -9.37
C GLU A 151 0.72 24.55 -10.78
N LYS A 152 1.64 23.75 -11.34
CA LYS A 152 2.10 23.92 -12.72
C LYS A 152 1.26 23.07 -13.65
N GLN A 153 0.70 23.69 -14.67
CA GLN A 153 -0.01 22.96 -15.72
C GLN A 153 0.97 22.01 -16.42
N ILE A 154 0.55 20.77 -16.60
CA ILE A 154 1.27 19.73 -17.34
C ILE A 154 0.42 19.23 -18.50
N ASP A 155 1.05 18.58 -19.46
CA ASP A 155 0.35 17.84 -20.49
C ASP A 155 -0.41 16.65 -19.88
N THR A 156 -1.36 16.10 -20.63
CA THR A 156 -2.09 14.91 -20.18
C THR A 156 -1.12 13.78 -19.81
N PRO A 157 -1.21 13.22 -18.59
CA PRO A 157 -0.34 12.11 -18.21
C PRO A 157 -0.83 10.77 -18.79
N TYR A 158 -1.94 10.75 -19.53
CA TYR A 158 -2.54 9.55 -20.10
C TYR A 158 -2.10 9.36 -21.55
N LEU A 159 -1.59 8.16 -21.85
CA LEU A 159 -1.23 7.76 -23.22
C LEU A 159 -2.44 7.47 -24.12
N VAL A 160 -3.58 7.15 -23.50
CA VAL A 160 -4.83 6.82 -24.19
C VAL A 160 -5.96 7.56 -23.49
N ASN A 161 -6.86 8.15 -24.28
CA ASN A 161 -8.05 8.81 -23.76
C ASN A 161 -8.93 7.84 -22.96
N ILE A 162 -9.14 8.11 -21.67
CA ILE A 162 -10.06 7.34 -20.82
C ILE A 162 -11.42 8.08 -20.79
N PRO A 163 -12.51 7.47 -21.29
CA PRO A 163 -13.81 8.12 -21.29
C PRO A 163 -14.35 8.37 -19.88
N ILE A 164 -14.78 9.59 -19.61
CA ILE A 164 -15.35 10.04 -18.33
C ILE A 164 -16.88 10.10 -18.43
N VAL A 165 -17.41 10.78 -19.44
CA VAL A 165 -18.86 11.01 -19.58
C VAL A 165 -19.27 11.13 -21.04
N LYS A 166 -20.51 10.75 -21.36
CA LYS A 166 -21.13 11.06 -22.66
C LYS A 166 -22.08 12.23 -22.51
N LEU A 167 -22.00 13.19 -23.42
CA LEU A 167 -22.84 14.39 -23.42
C LEU A 167 -23.70 14.43 -24.69
N GLN A 168 -25.00 14.56 -24.53
CA GLN A 168 -25.93 14.91 -25.61
C GLN A 168 -25.73 16.37 -26.04
N PRO A 169 -26.27 16.79 -27.20
CA PRO A 169 -26.22 18.18 -27.63
C PRO A 169 -26.66 19.15 -26.53
N LYS A 170 -25.89 20.24 -26.35
CA LYS A 170 -26.10 21.30 -25.34
C LYS A 170 -25.88 20.88 -23.88
N GLN A 171 -25.53 19.63 -23.60
CA GLN A 171 -25.15 19.22 -22.24
C GLN A 171 -23.74 19.70 -21.90
N LYS A 172 -23.50 19.95 -20.62
CA LYS A 172 -22.27 20.54 -20.08
C LYS A 172 -21.86 19.83 -18.80
N ILE A 173 -20.55 19.82 -18.55
CA ILE A 173 -19.96 19.32 -17.32
C ILE A 173 -18.80 20.23 -16.89
N LYS A 174 -18.72 20.50 -15.59
CA LYS A 174 -17.58 21.14 -14.95
C LYS A 174 -17.27 20.47 -13.63
N LEU A 175 -16.05 19.98 -13.48
CA LEU A 175 -15.57 19.34 -12.27
C LEU A 175 -14.08 19.57 -12.07
N SER A 176 -13.66 19.43 -10.81
CA SER A 176 -12.27 19.34 -10.40
C SER A 176 -12.08 18.17 -9.45
N THR A 177 -10.87 17.62 -9.42
CA THR A 177 -10.49 16.64 -8.42
C THR A 177 -9.00 16.71 -8.10
N VAL A 178 -8.67 16.38 -6.85
CA VAL A 178 -7.31 16.37 -6.32
C VAL A 178 -6.97 14.95 -5.86
N THR A 179 -5.70 14.58 -5.99
CA THR A 179 -5.19 13.30 -5.52
C THR A 179 -4.74 13.35 -4.07
N GLU A 180 -5.00 12.28 -3.34
CA GLU A 180 -4.39 12.00 -2.03
C GLU A 180 -3.56 10.72 -2.09
N LEU A 181 -2.60 10.60 -1.19
CA LEU A 181 -1.81 9.39 -1.00
C LEU A 181 -2.56 8.47 -0.02
N GLY A 182 -2.61 7.18 -0.32
CA GLY A 182 -3.22 6.17 0.55
C GLY A 182 -2.77 4.76 0.19
N THR A 183 -3.31 3.77 0.91
CA THR A 183 -3.01 2.34 0.73
C THR A 183 -4.30 1.55 0.53
N GLU A 184 -4.22 0.37 -0.08
CA GLU A 184 -5.39 -0.46 -0.38
C GLU A 184 -6.14 -0.90 0.89
N GLU A 185 -5.45 -0.95 2.03
CA GLU A 185 -6.03 -1.14 3.36
C GLU A 185 -7.14 -0.13 3.69
N SER A 186 -6.99 1.14 3.27
CA SER A 186 -8.03 2.16 3.49
C SER A 186 -9.13 2.10 2.44
N SER A 187 -8.79 1.79 1.19
CA SER A 187 -9.76 1.64 0.09
C SER A 187 -9.13 1.01 -1.14
N ALA A 188 -9.90 0.19 -1.85
CA ALA A 188 -9.49 -0.46 -3.11
C ALA A 188 -9.09 0.52 -4.24
N ILE A 189 -9.44 1.80 -4.12
CA ILE A 189 -8.99 2.85 -5.07
C ILE A 189 -7.47 3.07 -5.00
N PHE A 190 -6.84 2.73 -3.87
CA PHE A 190 -5.41 2.80 -3.63
C PHE A 190 -4.69 1.47 -3.92
N SER A 191 -5.26 0.66 -4.78
CA SER A 191 -4.63 -0.60 -5.19
C SER A 191 -3.55 -0.34 -6.25
N PRO A 192 -2.27 -0.69 -6.01
CA PRO A 192 -1.15 -0.46 -6.95
C PRO A 192 -1.15 -1.43 -8.14
N VAL A 193 -1.83 -2.57 -7.99
CA VAL A 193 -1.73 -3.71 -8.89
C VAL A 193 -3.12 -4.14 -9.35
N SER A 194 -3.22 -4.71 -10.54
CA SER A 194 -4.44 -5.41 -10.99
C SER A 194 -4.40 -6.88 -10.61
N ILE A 195 -3.21 -7.48 -10.65
CA ILE A 195 -2.99 -8.90 -10.35
C ILE A 195 -1.71 -9.04 -9.52
N PHE A 196 -1.78 -9.82 -8.45
CA PHE A 196 -0.62 -10.42 -7.82
C PHE A 196 -0.97 -11.85 -7.41
N THR A 197 -0.39 -12.83 -8.09
CA THR A 197 -0.59 -14.25 -7.81
C THR A 197 0.73 -15.01 -7.85
N PHE A 198 0.72 -16.24 -7.32
CA PHE A 198 1.84 -17.15 -7.44
C PHE A 198 1.36 -18.58 -7.70
N LYS A 199 2.18 -19.33 -8.42
CA LYS A 199 2.01 -20.76 -8.65
C LYS A 199 3.15 -21.50 -7.96
N GLN A 200 2.81 -22.47 -7.12
CA GLN A 200 3.80 -23.36 -6.53
C GLN A 200 4.16 -24.47 -7.52
N ASN A 201 5.42 -24.54 -7.95
CA ASN A 201 5.95 -25.62 -8.79
C ASN A 201 6.47 -26.78 -7.94
N SER A 202 7.12 -26.47 -6.82
CA SER A 202 7.54 -27.44 -5.80
C SER A 202 7.64 -26.74 -4.43
N THR A 203 8.10 -27.44 -3.37
CA THR A 203 8.18 -26.86 -2.01
C THR A 203 8.91 -25.51 -1.94
N ASN A 204 9.96 -25.34 -2.76
CA ASN A 204 10.86 -24.18 -2.70
C ASN A 204 11.05 -23.53 -4.09
N ASP A 205 10.03 -23.61 -4.94
CA ASP A 205 10.04 -23.16 -6.33
C ASP A 205 8.67 -22.59 -6.71
N TYR A 206 8.63 -21.30 -7.02
CA TYR A 206 7.39 -20.54 -7.23
C TYR A 206 7.51 -19.62 -8.44
N ASP A 207 6.46 -19.59 -9.27
CA ASP A 207 6.30 -18.56 -10.29
C ASP A 207 5.41 -17.45 -9.74
N LEU A 208 5.94 -16.24 -9.70
CA LEU A 208 5.25 -15.02 -9.32
C LEU A 208 4.76 -14.28 -10.57
N ILE A 209 3.53 -13.80 -10.52
CA ILE A 209 2.91 -13.01 -11.59
C ILE A 209 2.36 -11.74 -10.95
N LEU A 210 2.87 -10.60 -11.39
CA LEU A 210 2.53 -9.27 -10.91
C LEU A 210 2.16 -8.37 -12.09
N GLU A 211 1.02 -7.69 -12.02
CA GLU A 211 0.58 -6.72 -13.02
C GLU A 211 0.33 -5.36 -12.35
N SER A 212 1.11 -4.36 -12.75
CA SER A 212 0.96 -2.98 -12.27
C SER A 212 -0.18 -2.24 -12.98
N LYS A 213 -0.82 -1.31 -12.26
CA LYS A 213 -1.74 -0.31 -12.82
C LYS A 213 -1.04 0.97 -13.32
N GLY A 214 0.29 0.98 -13.40
CA GLY A 214 1.06 2.01 -14.12
C GLY A 214 1.58 3.19 -13.29
N GLN A 215 1.13 3.41 -12.05
CA GLN A 215 1.67 4.50 -11.22
C GLN A 215 3.08 4.20 -10.70
N LEU A 216 3.33 2.93 -10.35
CA LEU A 216 4.62 2.38 -9.97
C LEU A 216 4.88 1.15 -10.83
N ASP A 217 6.10 0.91 -11.32
CA ASP A 217 6.43 -0.35 -11.97
C ASP A 217 6.56 -1.50 -10.94
N GLU A 218 6.64 -2.74 -11.44
CA GLU A 218 6.66 -3.94 -10.59
C GLU A 218 7.87 -3.98 -9.67
N LEU A 219 9.03 -3.50 -10.13
CA LEU A 219 10.26 -3.51 -9.34
C LEU A 219 10.17 -2.53 -8.17
N ASN A 220 9.63 -1.32 -8.39
CA ASN A 220 9.37 -0.36 -7.33
C ASN A 220 8.30 -0.85 -6.36
N ILE A 221 7.26 -1.52 -6.85
CA ILE A 221 6.22 -2.12 -6.00
C ILE A 221 6.82 -3.18 -5.07
N LEU A 222 7.65 -4.08 -5.59
CA LEU A 222 8.30 -5.14 -4.82
C LEU A 222 9.35 -4.59 -3.83
N ASP A 223 10.05 -3.53 -4.20
CA ASP A 223 10.96 -2.81 -3.31
C ASP A 223 10.19 -2.15 -2.15
N PHE A 224 9.08 -1.48 -2.46
CA PHE A 224 8.21 -0.87 -1.44
C PHE A 224 7.63 -1.92 -0.51
N ALA A 225 7.18 -3.05 -1.06
CA ALA A 225 6.69 -4.18 -0.26
C ALA A 225 7.78 -4.69 0.71
N THR A 226 9.02 -4.84 0.23
CA THR A 226 10.16 -5.27 1.06
C THR A 226 10.43 -4.28 2.20
N LYS A 227 10.45 -2.98 1.91
CA LYS A 227 10.64 -1.92 2.91
C LYS A 227 9.52 -1.91 3.95
N ASN A 228 8.27 -2.09 3.51
CA ASN A 228 7.12 -2.17 4.43
C ASN A 228 7.19 -3.39 5.34
N ILE A 229 7.59 -4.56 4.81
CA ILE A 229 7.83 -5.76 5.63
C ILE A 229 8.90 -5.51 6.69
N GLN A 230 10.01 -4.87 6.33
CA GLN A 230 11.08 -4.55 7.28
C GLN A 230 10.61 -3.61 8.39
N ASN A 231 9.91 -2.54 8.02
CA ASN A 231 9.33 -1.61 8.97
C ASN A 231 8.35 -2.29 9.92
N SER A 232 7.52 -3.21 9.42
CA SER A 232 6.63 -4.01 10.24
C SER A 232 7.39 -4.91 11.23
N PHE A 233 8.50 -5.52 10.81
CA PHE A 233 9.34 -6.31 11.71
C PHE A 233 10.01 -5.44 12.79
N ASP A 234 10.46 -4.24 12.45
CA ASP A 234 11.00 -3.29 13.44
C ASP A 234 9.94 -2.84 14.46
N ASN A 235 8.71 -2.58 14.00
CA ASN A 235 7.59 -2.25 14.87
C ASN A 235 7.22 -3.41 15.82
N ILE A 236 7.36 -4.65 15.38
CA ILE A 236 7.16 -5.81 16.27
C ILE A 236 8.27 -5.87 17.31
N CYS A 237 9.53 -5.76 16.89
CA CYS A 237 10.70 -5.77 17.77
C CYS A 237 10.60 -4.76 18.91
N SER A 238 10.05 -3.56 18.66
CA SER A 238 9.89 -2.53 19.68
C SER A 238 8.75 -2.80 20.68
N LYS A 239 7.77 -3.63 20.31
CA LYS A 239 6.56 -3.92 21.11
C LYS A 239 6.65 -5.19 21.95
N ILE A 240 7.68 -6.03 21.77
CA ILE A 240 7.78 -7.30 22.50
C ILE A 240 8.17 -7.05 23.96
N PRO A 241 7.34 -7.49 24.92
CA PRO A 241 7.66 -7.37 26.34
C PRO A 241 8.79 -8.33 26.73
N GLU A 242 9.55 -7.97 27.76
CA GLU A 242 10.49 -8.90 28.40
C GLU A 242 9.70 -9.97 29.16
N SER A 243 10.08 -11.24 28.98
CA SER A 243 9.41 -12.34 29.68
C SER A 243 10.33 -13.53 29.86
N ASN A 244 10.57 -13.89 31.13
CA ASN A 244 11.32 -15.10 31.49
C ASN A 244 10.42 -16.34 31.59
N ASN A 245 9.14 -16.22 31.24
CA ASN A 245 8.21 -17.34 31.34
C ASN A 245 8.47 -18.31 30.18
N LEU A 246 8.55 -19.61 30.49
CA LEU A 246 8.69 -20.65 29.46
C LEU A 246 7.40 -20.85 28.68
N LYS A 247 6.26 -20.32 29.13
CA LYS A 247 4.97 -20.43 28.45
C LYS A 247 4.17 -19.16 28.65
N GLY A 248 3.53 -18.68 27.60
CA GLY A 248 2.76 -17.45 27.70
C GLY A 248 2.02 -17.05 26.46
N LYS A 249 1.43 -15.85 26.56
CA LYS A 249 0.75 -15.16 25.46
C LYS A 249 1.30 -13.75 25.35
N ILE A 250 1.57 -13.29 24.14
CA ILE A 250 1.95 -11.91 23.84
C ILE A 250 0.84 -11.30 23.02
N VAL A 251 0.29 -10.19 23.49
CA VAL A 251 -0.68 -9.39 22.73
C VAL A 251 0.11 -8.35 21.94
N LEU A 252 -0.10 -8.34 20.63
CA LEU A 252 0.57 -7.46 19.70
C LEU A 252 -0.48 -6.58 19.04
N GLU A 253 -0.51 -5.29 19.39
CA GLU A 253 -1.46 -4.30 18.88
C GLU A 253 -0.95 -3.64 17.59
N ASN A 254 -1.88 -3.27 16.72
CA ASN A 254 -1.71 -2.73 15.38
C ASN A 254 -0.77 -3.60 14.52
N ILE A 255 -0.96 -4.92 14.60
CA ILE A 255 -0.16 -5.92 13.89
C ILE A 255 -1.08 -6.86 13.13
N ASP A 256 -0.83 -6.95 11.83
CA ASP A 256 -1.62 -7.73 10.91
C ASP A 256 -1.43 -9.25 11.04
N GLN A 257 -2.45 -10.00 10.61
CA GLN A 257 -2.39 -11.47 10.58
C GLN A 257 -1.23 -12.03 9.73
N ILE A 258 -0.77 -11.27 8.72
CA ILE A 258 0.39 -11.64 7.88
C ILE A 258 1.60 -11.90 8.78
N LEU A 259 1.87 -10.95 9.67
CA LEU A 259 3.03 -10.95 10.53
C LEU A 259 2.92 -12.01 11.61
N GLY A 260 1.70 -12.28 12.12
CA GLY A 260 1.44 -13.41 13.01
C GLY A 260 1.79 -14.76 12.40
N CYS A 261 1.50 -14.97 11.11
CA CYS A 261 1.84 -16.19 10.39
C CYS A 261 3.35 -16.38 10.24
N ILE A 262 4.06 -15.32 9.82
CA ILE A 262 5.53 -15.33 9.68
C ILE A 262 6.20 -15.63 11.02
N LEU A 263 5.77 -14.95 12.09
CA LEU A 263 6.31 -15.14 13.43
C LEU A 263 6.09 -16.56 13.94
N ALA A 264 4.86 -17.07 13.87
CA ALA A 264 4.54 -18.40 14.36
C ALA A 264 5.34 -19.49 13.62
N GLN A 265 5.43 -19.40 12.29
CA GLN A 265 6.18 -20.36 11.49
C GLN A 265 7.70 -20.26 11.73
N GLY A 266 8.23 -19.04 11.85
CA GLY A 266 9.65 -18.84 12.13
C GLY A 266 10.04 -19.39 13.50
N LEU A 267 9.22 -19.12 14.53
CA LEU A 267 9.43 -19.67 15.86
C LEU A 267 9.33 -21.20 15.87
N GLN A 268 8.40 -21.82 15.15
CA GLN A 268 8.30 -23.27 15.07
C GLN A 268 9.53 -23.96 14.45
N LYS A 269 10.38 -23.23 13.72
CA LYS A 269 11.64 -23.76 13.16
C LYS A 269 12.79 -23.73 14.17
N GLU A 270 12.65 -23.05 15.31
CA GLU A 270 13.67 -22.95 16.35
C GLU A 270 13.66 -24.15 17.30
N ASN A 271 14.82 -24.73 17.57
CA ASN A 271 14.95 -25.92 18.42
C ASN A 271 14.48 -25.68 19.87
N ASP A 272 14.50 -24.43 20.32
CA ASP A 272 14.14 -24.06 21.69
C ASP A 272 12.65 -23.74 21.87
N ILE A 273 11.85 -23.89 20.81
CA ILE A 273 10.40 -23.70 20.79
C ILE A 273 9.73 -25.07 20.81
N VAL A 274 8.94 -25.34 21.85
CA VAL A 274 8.07 -26.52 21.94
C VAL A 274 6.78 -26.27 21.14
N PHE A 275 6.26 -25.05 21.20
CA PHE A 275 5.06 -24.64 20.49
C PHE A 275 5.09 -23.14 20.20
N ALA A 276 4.65 -22.75 19.01
CA ALA A 276 4.34 -21.38 18.67
C ALA A 276 3.14 -21.31 17.73
N GLY A 277 2.20 -20.43 18.01
CA GLY A 277 1.00 -20.24 17.21
C GLY A 277 0.40 -18.86 17.43
N TYR A 278 -0.50 -18.43 16.57
CA TYR A 278 -1.20 -17.16 16.74
C TYR A 278 -2.69 -17.31 16.46
N ASN A 279 -3.48 -16.41 17.03
CA ASN A 279 -4.87 -16.20 16.63
C ASN A 279 -5.21 -14.70 16.61
N LYS A 280 -6.17 -14.33 15.77
CA LYS A 280 -6.83 -13.02 15.81
C LYS A 280 -8.08 -13.18 16.69
N PRO A 281 -8.16 -12.56 17.87
CA PRO A 281 -9.31 -12.75 18.77
C PRO A 281 -10.63 -12.30 18.15
N HIS A 282 -10.59 -11.24 17.33
CA HIS A 282 -11.75 -10.68 16.66
C HIS A 282 -11.35 -10.15 15.27
N PRO A 283 -12.11 -10.43 14.19
CA PRO A 283 -11.72 -10.04 12.83
C PRO A 283 -11.50 -8.55 12.59
N LEU A 284 -12.17 -7.67 13.35
CA LEU A 284 -12.09 -6.21 13.21
C LEU A 284 -11.06 -5.54 14.14
N ASP A 285 -10.47 -6.28 15.08
CA ASP A 285 -9.49 -5.70 16.00
C ASP A 285 -8.11 -5.88 15.40
N ASP A 286 -7.32 -4.83 15.24
CA ASP A 286 -5.94 -4.94 14.76
C ASP A 286 -5.00 -5.40 15.87
N LYS A 287 -5.27 -6.58 16.41
CA LYS A 287 -4.42 -7.26 17.38
C LYS A 287 -4.32 -8.74 17.08
N ILE A 288 -3.14 -9.28 17.30
CA ILE A 288 -2.91 -10.72 17.32
C ILE A 288 -2.46 -11.16 18.71
N VAL A 289 -2.78 -12.40 19.06
CA VAL A 289 -2.28 -13.03 20.27
C VAL A 289 -1.35 -14.16 19.85
N LEU A 290 -0.06 -13.99 20.14
CA LEU A 290 0.96 -14.99 19.94
C LEU A 290 1.02 -15.89 21.17
N HIS A 291 0.89 -17.20 20.99
CA HIS A 291 1.00 -18.22 22.02
C HIS A 291 2.32 -18.93 21.84
N TYR A 292 3.07 -19.13 22.92
CA TYR A 292 4.38 -19.75 22.87
C TYR A 292 4.62 -20.70 24.06
N GLU A 293 5.47 -21.70 23.82
CA GLU A 293 6.03 -22.59 24.82
C GLU A 293 7.50 -22.88 24.45
N LEU A 294 8.41 -22.67 25.40
CA LEU A 294 9.86 -22.68 25.26
C LEU A 294 10.44 -23.84 26.06
N SER A 295 11.55 -24.39 25.58
CA SER A 295 12.33 -25.38 26.31
C SER A 295 13.30 -24.72 27.30
N LYS A 296 13.95 -23.59 26.91
CA LYS A 296 15.03 -22.96 27.68
C LYS A 296 15.19 -21.45 27.53
N ASN A 297 15.12 -20.91 26.30
CA ASN A 297 15.51 -19.52 26.01
C ASN A 297 14.42 -18.49 26.34
N ASP A 298 14.79 -17.20 26.29
CA ASP A 298 13.87 -16.06 26.35
C ASP A 298 13.16 -15.84 24.99
N ILE A 299 11.86 -15.60 25.05
CA ILE A 299 11.00 -15.44 23.86
C ILE A 299 11.38 -14.20 23.05
N LYS A 300 11.75 -13.10 23.71
CA LYS A 300 12.09 -11.85 23.03
C LYS A 300 13.33 -12.05 22.15
N THR A 301 14.37 -12.67 22.71
CA THR A 301 15.60 -13.01 21.98
C THR A 301 15.33 -13.90 20.76
N LEU A 302 14.48 -14.92 20.92
CA LEU A 302 14.10 -15.80 19.81
C LEU A 302 13.31 -15.07 18.72
N ILE A 303 12.35 -14.22 19.09
CA ILE A 303 11.60 -13.43 18.10
C ILE A 303 12.53 -12.48 17.35
N HIS A 304 13.43 -11.76 18.03
CA HIS A 304 14.41 -10.89 17.38
C HIS A 304 15.27 -11.66 16.38
N LYS A 305 15.76 -12.85 16.76
CA LYS A 305 16.51 -13.72 15.86
C LYS A 305 15.70 -14.09 14.62
N VAL A 306 14.50 -14.63 14.80
CA VAL A 306 13.60 -15.04 13.72
C VAL A 306 13.29 -13.88 12.76
N LEU A 307 12.97 -12.70 13.30
CA LEU A 307 12.67 -11.51 12.49
C LEU A 307 13.90 -11.03 11.72
N ASN A 308 15.10 -11.07 12.32
CA ASN A 308 16.34 -10.74 11.63
C ASN A 308 16.65 -11.73 10.50
N ASP A 309 16.43 -13.03 10.71
CA ASP A 309 16.59 -14.04 9.67
C ASP A 309 15.65 -13.77 8.49
N TYR A 310 14.38 -13.46 8.75
CA TYR A 310 13.43 -13.07 7.70
C TYR A 310 13.83 -11.76 7.00
N LYS A 311 14.29 -10.74 7.73
CA LYS A 311 14.81 -9.51 7.11
C LYS A 311 15.93 -9.80 6.12
N MET A 312 16.85 -10.70 6.46
CA MET A 312 17.94 -11.09 5.57
C MET A 312 17.41 -11.81 4.31
N VAL A 313 16.40 -12.68 4.47
CA VAL A 313 15.76 -13.37 3.34
C VAL A 313 15.08 -12.37 2.39
N PHE A 314 14.25 -11.46 2.92
CA PHE A 314 13.56 -10.46 2.09
C PHE A 314 14.51 -9.46 1.43
N ASN A 315 15.58 -9.03 2.13
CA ASN A 315 16.62 -8.19 1.53
C ASN A 315 17.31 -8.87 0.36
N ASN A 316 17.82 -10.09 0.57
CA ASN A 316 18.51 -10.83 -0.50
C ASN A 316 17.56 -11.16 -1.67
N LEU A 317 16.29 -11.43 -1.38
CA LEU A 317 15.27 -11.61 -2.41
C LEU A 317 15.07 -10.33 -3.22
N ASN A 318 14.89 -9.18 -2.56
CA ASN A 318 14.73 -7.89 -3.25
C ASN A 318 15.98 -7.53 -4.05
N ASP A 319 17.17 -7.65 -3.48
CA ASP A 319 18.44 -7.39 -4.18
C ASP A 319 18.53 -8.18 -5.49
N LYS A 320 18.11 -9.45 -5.49
CA LYS A 320 18.10 -10.29 -6.70
C LYS A 320 17.00 -9.91 -7.68
N ILE A 321 15.84 -9.49 -7.19
CA ILE A 321 14.75 -8.98 -8.04
C ILE A 321 15.19 -7.68 -8.73
N GLN A 322 15.90 -6.78 -8.05
CA GLN A 322 16.34 -5.51 -8.63
C GLN A 322 17.44 -5.67 -9.70
N LEU A 323 17.98 -6.88 -9.91
CA LEU A 323 19.02 -7.16 -10.90
C LEU A 323 18.50 -7.74 -12.23
N ILE A 324 17.19 -7.98 -12.37
CA ILE A 324 16.59 -8.63 -13.57
C ILE A 324 16.04 -7.66 -14.61
#